data_AF-A0A811P9H3-F1
#
_entry.id   AF-A0A811P9H3-F1
#
_cell.length_a   1.000
_cell.length_b   1.000
_cell.length_c   1.000
_cell.angle_alpha   90.00
_cell.angle_beta   90.00
_cell.angle_gamma   90.00
#
_symmetry.space_group_name_H-M   'P 1'
#
loop_
_entity.id
_entity.type
_entity.pdbx_description
1 polymer ?
#
loop_
_entity_poly.entity_id
_entity_poly.type
_entity_poly.pdbx_seq_one_letter_code
_entity_poly.pdbx_strand_id
1 'polypeptide(L)'
;MDGTSFDLTEHEGSNLSPFLRKLFNEWDDRKMRGLFHHDISSCETKVLPGEHNFVATLIEGRDQKKRPTEFTMNQVLQPFVSEKFNFTKVSPLEVIFRFNETEKDSAQYFDGVPDTVSASSSAILINVSPIGYCHVLLTPKIQDCLQQRIDQESFLIAMYVAREAMNPFFRVGYNSLGGFATINHLHFQAYYLKVQYPVEKATTEKLTSLGNGVSIFHLVDYPVNGFLFEGGASLEDLSYVVSKVCIFLQENNRPFNVLISESGKRVFLLPQCYAEKQLLGKASQEFLDMRINPAIWELSGHLVLKRRKDYDEASEANICRFLVEAALSETEFQELNRCMLDFLTRLPWL
;
A
#
# COMPACT_ATOMS: atom_id res chain seq x y z
N MET A 1 18.98 -17.59 -21.90
CA MET A 1 18.06 -17.61 -23.06
C MET A 1 16.91 -18.49 -22.59
N ASP A 2 15.80 -17.96 -22.11
CA ASP A 2 15.01 -16.85 -22.65
C ASP A 2 14.79 -15.71 -21.65
N GLY A 3 15.13 -14.50 -22.07
CA GLY A 3 14.67 -13.28 -21.42
C GLY A 3 13.29 -12.96 -21.97
N THR A 4 12.24 -13.44 -21.33
CA THR A 4 10.88 -12.97 -21.58
C THR A 4 10.82 -11.49 -21.16
N SER A 5 10.96 -10.61 -22.14
CA SER A 5 10.46 -9.25 -22.06
C SER A 5 8.96 -9.35 -21.77
N PHE A 6 8.56 -9.04 -20.55
CA PHE A 6 7.16 -8.89 -20.21
C PHE A 6 6.68 -7.61 -20.87
N ASP A 7 5.92 -7.75 -21.97
CA ASP A 7 5.15 -6.63 -22.47
C ASP A 7 4.03 -6.33 -21.48
N LEU A 8 4.29 -5.38 -20.57
CA LEU A 8 3.34 -4.92 -19.56
C LEU A 8 2.18 -4.10 -20.19
N THR A 9 2.17 -3.93 -21.52
CA THR A 9 1.23 -3.05 -22.23
C THR A 9 0.20 -3.77 -23.11
N GLU A 10 0.23 -5.11 -23.22
CA GLU A 10 -0.86 -5.85 -23.87
C GLU A 10 -2.13 -5.87 -22.98
N HIS A 11 -2.86 -4.76 -23.07
CA HIS A 11 -4.22 -4.63 -22.59
C HIS A 11 -5.15 -5.52 -23.43
N GLU A 12 -5.32 -6.78 -23.05
CA GLU A 12 -6.49 -7.56 -23.47
C GLU A 12 -7.76 -6.89 -22.90
N GLY A 13 -8.29 -5.92 -23.63
CA GLY A 13 -9.30 -4.94 -23.20
C GLY A 13 -10.71 -5.49 -22.95
N SER A 14 -10.91 -6.81 -22.83
CA SER A 14 -12.24 -7.40 -22.71
C SER A 14 -12.79 -7.49 -21.29
N ASN A 15 -11.96 -7.39 -20.23
CA ASN A 15 -12.40 -7.62 -18.83
C ASN A 15 -12.04 -6.53 -17.80
N LEU A 16 -11.66 -5.31 -18.21
CA LEU A 16 -11.44 -4.20 -17.26
C LEU A 16 -12.77 -3.60 -16.80
N SER A 17 -12.91 -3.35 -15.49
CA SER A 17 -14.06 -2.63 -14.93
C SER A 17 -14.15 -1.20 -15.52
N PRO A 18 -15.34 -0.59 -15.54
CA PRO A 18 -15.48 0.81 -15.97
C PRO A 18 -14.55 1.76 -15.21
N PHE A 19 -14.37 1.52 -13.90
CA PHE A 19 -13.47 2.30 -13.05
C PHE A 19 -12.01 2.21 -13.53
N LEU A 20 -11.47 0.99 -13.71
CA LEU A 20 -10.08 0.82 -14.16
C LEU A 20 -9.87 1.35 -15.57
N ARG A 21 -10.83 1.14 -16.47
CA ARG A 21 -10.74 1.66 -17.83
C ARG A 21 -10.60 3.18 -17.83
N LYS A 22 -11.42 3.87 -17.02
CA LYS A 22 -11.31 5.33 -16.87
C LYS A 22 -9.98 5.72 -16.21
N LEU A 23 -9.58 5.01 -15.14
CA LEU A 23 -8.36 5.32 -14.39
C LEU A 23 -7.12 5.19 -15.28
N PHE A 24 -7.04 4.14 -16.09
CA PHE A 24 -5.94 3.91 -17.02
C PHE A 24 -5.89 5.01 -18.08
N ASN A 25 -7.03 5.31 -18.73
CA ASN A 25 -7.10 6.36 -19.74
C ASN A 25 -6.64 7.73 -19.22
N GLU A 26 -7.10 8.13 -18.02
CA GLU A 26 -6.70 9.41 -17.43
C GLU A 26 -5.23 9.40 -17.01
N TRP A 27 -4.73 8.28 -16.44
CA TRP A 27 -3.33 8.17 -16.07
C TRP A 27 -2.40 8.27 -17.29
N ASP A 28 -2.78 7.63 -18.40
CA ASP A 28 -2.07 7.71 -19.69
C ASP A 28 -2.13 9.11 -20.31
N ASP A 29 -3.25 9.83 -20.19
CA ASP A 29 -3.32 11.26 -20.59
C ASP A 29 -2.26 12.09 -19.84
N ARG A 30 -2.16 11.92 -18.52
CA ARG A 30 -1.14 12.64 -17.72
C ARG A 30 0.28 12.21 -18.12
N LYS A 31 0.45 10.96 -18.57
CA LYS A 31 1.74 10.46 -19.08
C LYS A 31 2.12 11.16 -20.38
N MET A 32 1.20 11.21 -21.34
CA MET A 32 1.41 11.90 -22.61
C MET A 32 1.70 13.40 -22.43
N ARG A 33 1.14 14.01 -21.38
CA ARG A 33 1.37 15.42 -21.02
C ARG A 33 2.66 15.67 -20.23
N GLY A 34 3.43 14.64 -19.92
CA GLY A 34 4.74 14.77 -19.27
C GLY A 34 4.68 15.15 -17.78
N LEU A 35 3.62 14.75 -17.06
CA LEU A 35 3.45 15.11 -15.64
C LEU A 35 4.25 14.23 -14.66
N PHE A 36 4.94 13.19 -15.14
CA PHE A 36 5.71 12.27 -14.30
C PHE A 36 7.19 12.62 -14.27
N HIS A 37 7.84 12.32 -13.15
CA HIS A 37 9.29 12.49 -12.98
C HIS A 37 10.11 11.52 -13.83
N HIS A 38 9.56 10.37 -14.22
CA HIS A 38 10.19 9.35 -15.05
C HIS A 38 9.11 8.49 -15.73
N ASP A 39 9.49 7.79 -16.80
CA ASP A 39 8.62 6.85 -17.50
C ASP A 39 8.78 5.44 -16.92
N ILE A 40 7.81 4.99 -16.13
CA ILE A 40 7.82 3.64 -15.55
C ILE A 40 7.83 2.51 -16.59
N SER A 41 7.33 2.75 -17.81
CA SER A 41 7.37 1.71 -18.86
C SER A 41 8.77 1.47 -19.43
N SER A 42 9.70 2.39 -19.15
CA SER A 42 11.12 2.23 -19.51
C SER A 42 11.94 1.54 -18.42
N CYS A 43 11.36 1.31 -17.24
CA CYS A 43 12.04 0.68 -16.11
C CYS A 43 12.13 -0.84 -16.28
N GLU A 44 13.32 -1.40 -16.03
CA GLU A 44 13.54 -2.84 -16.09
C GLU A 44 12.89 -3.54 -14.89
N THR A 45 12.10 -4.57 -15.17
CA THR A 45 11.41 -5.39 -14.18
C THR A 45 11.77 -6.85 -14.41
N LYS A 46 12.11 -7.59 -13.35
CA LYS A 46 12.33 -9.04 -13.41
C LYS A 46 11.70 -9.74 -12.21
N VAL A 47 11.36 -11.00 -12.40
CA VAL A 47 11.02 -11.91 -11.30
C VAL A 47 12.32 -12.58 -10.84
N LEU A 48 12.62 -12.51 -9.56
CA LEU A 48 13.74 -13.20 -8.95
C LEU A 48 13.37 -14.68 -8.82
N PRO A 49 14.18 -15.60 -9.37
CA PRO A 49 13.88 -17.03 -9.27
C PRO A 49 14.02 -17.50 -7.82
N GLY A 50 13.05 -18.29 -7.36
CA GLY A 50 13.02 -18.86 -6.02
C GLY A 50 11.65 -19.43 -5.65
N GLU A 51 11.47 -19.71 -4.37
CA GLU A 51 10.21 -20.15 -3.77
C GLU A 51 9.15 -19.05 -3.83
N HIS A 52 9.51 -17.83 -3.42
CA HIS A 52 8.56 -16.72 -3.32
C HIS A 52 8.34 -15.98 -4.64
N ASN A 53 9.32 -15.99 -5.54
CA ASN A 53 9.28 -15.30 -6.83
C ASN A 53 9.04 -13.79 -6.69
N PHE A 54 9.90 -13.12 -5.91
CA PHE A 54 9.87 -11.67 -5.72
C PHE A 54 9.98 -10.91 -7.04
N VAL A 55 9.28 -9.78 -7.15
CA VAL A 55 9.41 -8.89 -8.32
C VAL A 55 10.41 -7.80 -7.98
N ALA A 56 11.39 -7.55 -8.84
CA ALA A 56 12.33 -6.45 -8.69
C ALA A 56 12.19 -5.49 -9.88
N THR A 57 12.06 -4.20 -9.59
CA THR A 57 12.00 -3.12 -10.58
C THR A 57 13.11 -2.12 -10.30
N LEU A 58 13.91 -1.83 -11.33
CA LEU A 58 14.97 -0.83 -11.23
C LEU A 58 14.44 0.57 -11.58
N ILE A 59 14.56 1.51 -10.65
CA ILE A 59 14.20 2.91 -10.84
C ILE A 59 15.35 3.81 -10.37
N GLU A 60 16.29 4.07 -11.28
CA GLU A 60 17.47 4.90 -11.01
C GLU A 60 17.10 6.38 -10.84
N GLY A 61 17.88 7.10 -10.02
CA GLY A 61 17.66 8.54 -9.77
C GLY A 61 16.43 8.88 -8.92
N ARG A 62 15.63 7.88 -8.51
CA ARG A 62 14.42 8.09 -7.71
C ARG A 62 14.68 8.82 -6.38
N ASP A 63 15.76 8.46 -5.68
CA ASP A 63 16.10 9.08 -4.40
C ASP A 63 16.45 10.56 -4.52
N GLN A 64 16.98 10.99 -5.67
CA GLN A 64 17.36 12.39 -5.90
C GLN A 64 16.13 13.29 -6.05
N LYS A 65 15.02 12.73 -6.53
CA LYS A 65 13.73 13.43 -6.71
C LYS A 65 12.78 13.24 -5.53
N LYS A 66 13.14 12.37 -4.58
CA LYS A 66 12.34 12.11 -3.38
C LYS A 66 12.49 13.28 -2.41
N ARG A 67 11.37 13.81 -1.94
CA ARG A 67 11.37 14.85 -0.92
C ARG A 67 11.89 14.27 0.41
N PRO A 68 12.68 15.03 1.18
CA PRO A 68 13.14 14.59 2.48
C PRO A 68 11.95 14.35 3.40
N THR A 69 12.03 13.32 4.23
CA THR A 69 11.02 13.07 5.25
C THR A 69 11.12 14.16 6.32
N GLU A 70 10.05 14.94 6.49
CA GLU A 70 10.02 16.09 7.41
C GLU A 70 9.49 15.73 8.80
N PHE A 71 9.36 14.45 9.15
CA PHE A 71 8.82 13.97 10.43
C PHE A 71 9.73 12.94 11.07
N THR A 72 9.52 12.71 12.37
CA THR A 72 10.32 11.73 13.10
C THR A 72 9.89 10.32 12.71
N MET A 73 10.84 9.39 12.64
CA MET A 73 10.54 7.99 12.27
C MET A 73 10.17 7.11 13.46
N ASN A 74 10.26 7.63 14.69
CA ASN A 74 9.99 6.90 15.92
C ASN A 74 8.56 7.04 16.45
N GLN A 75 7.71 7.83 15.78
CA GLN A 75 6.33 8.07 16.19
C GLN A 75 5.35 7.83 15.04
N VAL A 76 4.41 6.91 15.24
CA VAL A 76 3.37 6.58 14.26
C VAL A 76 2.34 7.70 14.14
N LEU A 77 1.94 8.28 15.27
CA LEU A 77 0.98 9.39 15.32
C LEU A 77 1.73 10.70 15.55
N GLN A 78 1.57 11.62 14.61
CA GLN A 78 2.15 12.96 14.68
C GLN A 78 1.14 14.00 14.18
N PRO A 79 1.14 15.22 14.75
CA PRO A 79 0.21 16.27 14.34
C PRO A 79 0.44 16.66 12.86
N PHE A 80 -0.65 17.00 12.19
CA PHE A 80 -0.58 17.61 10.85
C PHE A 80 0.08 18.99 10.96
N VAL A 81 0.94 19.32 9.99
CA VAL A 81 1.63 20.62 9.92
C VAL A 81 1.42 21.16 8.51
N SER A 82 0.61 22.21 8.37
CA SER A 82 0.15 22.72 7.08
C SER A 82 1.28 23.35 6.26
N GLU A 83 2.34 23.83 6.91
CA GLU A 83 3.52 24.44 6.29
C GLU A 83 4.35 23.41 5.51
N LYS A 84 4.43 22.16 6.02
CA LYS A 84 5.10 21.03 5.36
C LYS A 84 4.36 20.63 4.09
N PHE A 85 4.99 19.83 3.24
CA PHE A 85 4.29 19.36 2.06
C PHE A 85 3.06 18.52 2.44
N ASN A 86 1.95 18.76 1.74
CA ASN A 86 0.72 18.01 1.87
C ASN A 86 -0.07 18.08 0.55
N PHE A 87 -1.00 17.15 0.34
CA PHE A 87 -1.67 16.98 -0.95
C PHE A 87 -2.59 18.13 -1.38
N THR A 88 -2.94 19.09 -0.51
CA THR A 88 -3.68 20.29 -0.98
C THR A 88 -2.83 21.20 -1.87
N LYS A 89 -1.49 20.99 -1.88
CA LYS A 89 -0.51 21.78 -2.63
C LYS A 89 -0.13 21.17 -3.99
N VAL A 90 -0.73 20.05 -4.39
CA VAL A 90 -0.45 19.44 -5.71
C VAL A 90 -1.04 20.28 -6.84
N SER A 91 -0.51 20.14 -8.04
CA SER A 91 -1.11 20.76 -9.22
C SER A 91 -2.51 20.18 -9.44
N PRO A 92 -3.53 21.00 -9.78
CA PRO A 92 -4.84 20.50 -10.20
C PRO A 92 -4.76 19.52 -11.38
N LEU A 93 -3.70 19.60 -12.20
CA LEU A 93 -3.47 18.69 -13.31
C LEU A 93 -3.10 17.26 -12.87
N GLU A 94 -2.63 17.09 -11.63
CA GLU A 94 -2.31 15.78 -11.06
C GLU A 94 -3.57 15.02 -10.61
N VAL A 95 -4.72 15.70 -10.46
CA VAL A 95 -5.97 15.08 -10.03
C VAL A 95 -6.58 14.28 -11.20
N ILE A 96 -6.94 13.01 -10.93
CA ILE A 96 -7.64 12.12 -11.86
C ILE A 96 -9.14 12.14 -11.56
N PHE A 97 -9.52 11.77 -10.33
CA PHE A 97 -10.93 11.68 -9.91
C PHE A 97 -11.19 12.39 -8.59
N ARG A 98 -12.44 12.82 -8.40
CA ARG A 98 -13.04 12.90 -7.07
C ARG A 98 -13.83 11.61 -6.84
N PHE A 99 -13.67 11.02 -5.67
CA PHE A 99 -14.29 9.75 -5.29
C PHE A 99 -15.21 10.01 -4.09
N ASN A 100 -16.50 9.76 -4.26
CA ASN A 100 -17.51 10.01 -3.24
C ASN A 100 -18.47 8.82 -3.17
N GLU A 101 -19.02 8.60 -1.98
CA GLU A 101 -20.13 7.68 -1.78
C GLU A 101 -21.39 8.20 -2.51
N THR A 102 -22.24 7.27 -2.94
CA THR A 102 -23.53 7.58 -3.57
C THR A 102 -24.63 6.79 -2.87
N GLU A 103 -25.79 7.42 -2.69
CA GLU A 103 -26.99 6.75 -2.12
C GLU A 103 -27.58 5.68 -3.06
N LYS A 104 -27.10 5.58 -4.30
CA LYS A 104 -27.59 4.60 -5.28
C LYS A 104 -26.71 3.36 -5.30
N ASP A 105 -27.31 2.20 -5.55
CA ASP A 105 -26.62 0.91 -5.65
C ASP A 105 -25.69 0.77 -6.89
N SER A 106 -25.45 1.83 -7.65
CA SER A 106 -24.66 1.80 -8.88
C SER A 106 -23.69 2.96 -8.97
N ALA A 107 -22.44 2.66 -9.34
CA ALA A 107 -21.41 3.67 -9.61
C ALA A 107 -21.84 4.62 -10.75
N GLN A 108 -21.55 5.91 -10.59
CA GLN A 108 -21.84 6.96 -11.57
C GLN A 108 -20.57 7.72 -11.92
N TYR A 109 -20.44 8.08 -13.19
CA TYR A 109 -19.28 8.80 -13.72
C TYR A 109 -19.75 10.10 -14.35
N PHE A 110 -19.08 11.20 -14.00
CA PHE A 110 -19.41 12.54 -14.49
C PHE A 110 -18.17 13.18 -15.10
N ASP A 111 -18.33 13.79 -16.28
CA ASP A 111 -17.29 14.58 -16.93
C ASP A 111 -17.47 16.05 -16.51
N GLY A 112 -16.82 16.43 -15.40
CA GLY A 112 -16.93 17.77 -14.80
C GLY A 112 -17.09 17.71 -13.28
N VAL A 113 -17.15 18.87 -12.62
CA VAL A 113 -17.46 18.96 -11.18
C VAL A 113 -18.98 19.17 -11.05
N PRO A 114 -19.75 18.21 -10.52
CA PRO A 114 -21.14 18.44 -10.18
C PRO A 114 -21.29 19.62 -9.21
N ASP A 115 -22.37 20.39 -9.34
CA ASP A 115 -22.66 21.55 -8.46
C ASP A 115 -22.78 21.17 -6.97
N THR A 116 -22.96 19.89 -6.66
CA THR A 116 -23.20 19.35 -5.31
C THR A 116 -21.99 18.71 -4.65
N VAL A 117 -20.78 18.78 -5.23
CA VAL A 117 -19.61 18.11 -4.63
C VAL A 117 -19.20 18.77 -3.33
N SER A 118 -19.25 18.01 -2.24
CA SER A 118 -18.79 18.42 -0.90
C SER A 118 -17.37 18.96 -0.92
N ALA A 119 -17.11 19.99 -0.11
CA ALA A 119 -15.77 20.54 0.11
C ALA A 119 -14.78 19.48 0.65
N SER A 120 -15.28 18.42 1.31
CA SER A 120 -14.50 17.32 1.89
C SER A 120 -14.47 16.06 1.00
N SER A 121 -14.50 16.20 -0.32
CA SER A 121 -14.43 15.04 -1.23
C SER A 121 -13.07 14.32 -1.18
N SER A 122 -13.05 13.00 -1.31
CA SER A 122 -11.81 12.25 -1.52
C SER A 122 -11.30 12.44 -2.94
N ALA A 123 -9.99 12.44 -3.13
CA ALA A 123 -9.36 12.62 -4.44
C ALA A 123 -8.45 11.44 -4.79
N ILE A 124 -8.43 11.08 -6.07
CA ILE A 124 -7.45 10.18 -6.65
C ILE A 124 -6.53 11.01 -7.54
N LEU A 125 -5.24 10.97 -7.26
CA LEU A 125 -4.18 11.77 -7.89
C LEU A 125 -3.20 10.83 -8.59
N ILE A 126 -2.48 11.28 -9.62
CA ILE A 126 -1.29 10.54 -10.06
C ILE A 126 -0.23 10.54 -8.96
N ASN A 127 0.50 9.44 -8.81
CA ASN A 127 1.79 9.50 -8.15
C ASN A 127 2.83 9.94 -9.19
N VAL A 128 3.31 11.19 -9.09
CA VAL A 128 4.29 11.75 -10.04
C VAL A 128 5.63 10.98 -10.07
N SER A 129 5.88 10.07 -9.13
CA SER A 129 7.02 9.13 -9.12
C SER A 129 6.53 7.67 -9.12
N PRO A 130 5.97 7.20 -10.24
CA PRO A 130 5.31 5.90 -10.32
C PRO A 130 6.27 4.74 -10.10
N ILE A 131 5.77 3.61 -9.58
CA ILE A 131 6.56 2.39 -9.33
C ILE A 131 6.01 1.18 -10.07
N GLY A 132 4.78 1.31 -10.54
CA GLY A 132 4.08 0.38 -11.41
C GLY A 132 3.16 1.19 -12.32
N TYR A 133 2.57 0.51 -13.29
CA TYR A 133 1.61 1.13 -14.21
C TYR A 133 0.38 1.61 -13.44
N CYS A 134 -0.15 2.77 -13.83
CA CYS A 134 -1.29 3.39 -13.15
C CYS A 134 -1.06 3.64 -11.64
N HIS A 135 0.16 4.06 -11.26
CA HIS A 135 0.42 4.44 -9.86
C HIS A 135 -0.26 5.75 -9.50
N VAL A 136 -1.21 5.64 -8.58
CA VAL A 136 -2.07 6.72 -8.09
C VAL A 136 -2.03 6.80 -6.56
N LEU A 137 -2.46 7.95 -6.04
CA LEU A 137 -2.64 8.21 -4.61
C LEU A 137 -4.11 8.48 -4.36
N LEU A 138 -4.71 7.79 -3.38
CA LEU A 138 -6.02 8.12 -2.85
C LEU A 138 -5.82 8.97 -1.59
N THR A 139 -6.38 10.17 -1.57
CA THR A 139 -6.35 11.09 -0.42
C THR A 139 -7.78 11.31 0.07
N PRO A 140 -8.22 10.56 1.12
CA PRO A 140 -9.55 10.73 1.71
C PRO A 140 -9.74 12.15 2.21
N LYS A 141 -10.89 12.76 1.88
CA LYS A 141 -11.28 14.11 2.31
C LYS A 141 -10.12 15.11 2.27
N ILE A 142 -9.51 15.29 1.10
CA ILE A 142 -8.21 15.97 0.94
C ILE A 142 -8.14 17.37 1.60
N GLN A 143 -9.25 18.11 1.67
CA GLN A 143 -9.30 19.45 2.28
C GLN A 143 -9.34 19.42 3.82
N ASP A 144 -9.69 18.29 4.42
CA ASP A 144 -9.78 18.12 5.87
C ASP A 144 -8.38 17.94 6.50
N CYS A 145 -7.34 17.78 5.68
CA CYS A 145 -5.94 17.69 6.13
C CYS A 145 -5.72 16.61 7.20
N LEU A 146 -6.37 15.46 7.02
CA LEU A 146 -6.28 14.33 7.95
C LEU A 146 -4.82 13.88 8.09
N GLN A 147 -4.39 13.55 9.31
CA GLN A 147 -3.04 13.01 9.55
C GLN A 147 -2.89 11.66 8.84
N GLN A 148 -1.65 11.19 8.61
CA GLN A 148 -1.37 9.83 8.13
C GLN A 148 -1.66 8.80 9.23
N ARG A 149 -2.96 8.61 9.50
CA ARG A 149 -3.58 7.82 10.55
C ARG A 149 -4.79 7.10 9.93
N ILE A 150 -4.94 5.80 10.18
CA ILE A 150 -6.14 5.09 9.77
C ILE A 150 -7.30 5.45 10.71
N ASP A 151 -8.43 5.78 10.11
CA ASP A 151 -9.77 5.79 10.71
C ASP A 151 -10.70 4.86 9.92
N GLN A 152 -11.89 4.59 10.45
CA GLN A 152 -12.81 3.61 9.88
C GLN A 152 -13.38 4.05 8.53
N GLU A 153 -13.70 5.34 8.39
CA GLU A 153 -14.33 5.89 7.21
C GLU A 153 -13.34 5.94 6.04
N SER A 154 -12.16 6.50 6.28
CA SER A 154 -11.10 6.60 5.28
C SER A 154 -10.60 5.24 4.81
N PHE A 155 -10.53 4.25 5.71
CA PHE A 155 -10.16 2.88 5.35
C PHE A 155 -11.24 2.20 4.50
N LEU A 156 -12.52 2.39 4.83
CA LEU A 156 -13.62 1.87 4.03
C LEU A 156 -13.62 2.45 2.62
N ILE A 157 -13.32 3.75 2.46
CA ILE A 157 -13.15 4.37 1.13
C ILE A 157 -12.05 3.67 0.33
N ALA A 158 -10.90 3.36 0.95
CA ALA A 158 -9.82 2.62 0.30
C ALA A 158 -10.22 1.20 -0.12
N MET A 159 -11.00 0.50 0.72
CA MET A 159 -11.56 -0.81 0.39
C MET A 159 -12.52 -0.72 -0.81
N TYR A 160 -13.35 0.33 -0.88
CA TYR A 160 -14.22 0.55 -2.05
C TYR A 160 -13.43 0.83 -3.32
N VAL A 161 -12.35 1.60 -3.28
CA VAL A 161 -11.48 1.78 -4.46
C VAL A 161 -10.95 0.45 -4.98
N ALA A 162 -10.53 -0.46 -4.09
CA ALA A 162 -10.12 -1.81 -4.49
C ALA A 162 -11.30 -2.62 -5.08
N ARG A 163 -12.49 -2.51 -4.50
CA ARG A 163 -13.72 -3.16 -4.98
C ARG A 163 -14.10 -2.69 -6.39
N GLU A 164 -14.15 -1.38 -6.63
CA GLU A 164 -14.51 -0.79 -7.93
C GLU A 164 -13.52 -1.18 -9.03
N ALA A 165 -12.26 -1.43 -8.67
CA ALA A 165 -11.28 -1.91 -9.62
C ALA A 165 -11.62 -3.30 -10.19
N MET A 166 -12.29 -4.16 -9.41
CA MET A 166 -12.67 -5.54 -9.78
C MET A 166 -11.56 -6.33 -10.49
N ASN A 167 -10.31 -6.10 -10.09
CA ASN A 167 -9.14 -6.73 -10.67
C ASN A 167 -8.14 -7.12 -9.58
N PRO A 168 -7.69 -8.39 -9.51
CA PRO A 168 -6.76 -8.83 -8.47
C PRO A 168 -5.35 -8.24 -8.60
N PHE A 169 -5.01 -7.69 -9.77
CA PHE A 169 -3.69 -7.09 -10.03
C PHE A 169 -3.65 -5.59 -9.74
N PHE A 170 -4.78 -4.97 -9.42
CA PHE A 170 -4.85 -3.61 -8.87
C PHE A 170 -4.97 -3.70 -7.35
N ARG A 171 -3.96 -3.20 -6.65
CA ARG A 171 -3.86 -3.29 -5.20
C ARG A 171 -3.84 -1.91 -4.58
N VAL A 172 -4.39 -1.79 -3.37
CA VAL A 172 -4.33 -0.56 -2.59
C VAL A 172 -3.42 -0.80 -1.38
N GLY A 173 -2.44 0.06 -1.19
CA GLY A 173 -1.43 -0.01 -0.14
C GLY A 173 -1.50 1.18 0.80
N TYR A 174 -1.28 0.93 2.08
CA TYR A 174 -1.10 1.95 3.11
C TYR A 174 0.21 1.75 3.84
N ASN A 175 0.84 2.86 4.22
CA ASN A 175 2.02 2.90 5.07
C ASN A 175 1.72 3.82 6.26
N SER A 176 1.99 3.39 7.50
CA SER A 176 1.96 4.30 8.64
C SER A 176 3.21 5.19 8.66
N LEU A 177 3.22 6.28 9.44
CA LEU A 177 4.50 6.90 9.83
C LEU A 177 5.31 5.87 10.64
N GLY A 178 6.63 5.86 10.47
CA GLY A 178 7.51 4.77 10.93
C GLY A 178 7.44 3.49 10.07
N GLY A 179 6.35 3.28 9.33
CA GLY A 179 6.16 2.21 8.34
C GLY A 179 6.50 2.68 6.92
N PHE A 180 7.42 3.65 6.79
CA PHE A 180 7.87 4.22 5.52
C PHE A 180 6.83 5.01 4.71
N ALA A 181 5.77 5.52 5.33
CA ALA A 181 5.11 6.71 4.80
C ALA A 181 6.11 7.88 4.76
N THR A 182 5.94 8.79 3.79
CA THR A 182 6.85 9.94 3.57
C THR A 182 6.16 11.29 3.67
N ILE A 183 4.83 11.30 3.86
CA ILE A 183 4.00 12.51 3.95
C ILE A 183 3.02 12.30 5.11
N ASN A 184 2.89 13.30 6.00
CA ASN A 184 1.88 13.30 7.05
C ASN A 184 0.60 14.00 6.58
N HIS A 185 -0.06 13.40 5.61
CA HIS A 185 -1.40 13.74 5.14
C HIS A 185 -1.99 12.42 4.64
N LEU A 186 -3.13 11.99 5.19
CA LEU A 186 -3.74 10.70 4.93
C LEU A 186 -3.78 10.36 3.45
N HIS A 187 -3.06 9.31 3.08
CA HIS A 187 -3.07 8.79 1.74
C HIS A 187 -2.86 7.27 1.71
N PHE A 188 -3.49 6.67 0.71
CA PHE A 188 -3.24 5.32 0.24
C PHE A 188 -2.58 5.42 -1.13
N GLN A 189 -1.87 4.37 -1.52
CA GLN A 189 -1.25 4.23 -2.83
C GLN A 189 -1.93 3.10 -3.58
N ALA A 190 -2.03 3.15 -4.89
CA ALA A 190 -2.51 2.02 -5.66
C ALA A 190 -1.84 1.97 -7.02
N TYR A 191 -1.60 0.77 -7.54
CA TYR A 191 -1.18 0.59 -8.92
C TYR A 191 -1.54 -0.79 -9.44
N TYR A 192 -1.45 -0.92 -10.76
CA TYR A 192 -1.64 -2.16 -11.48
C TYR A 192 -0.29 -2.82 -11.79
N LEU A 193 -0.17 -4.09 -11.44
CA LEU A 193 0.93 -4.94 -11.88
C LEU A 193 0.42 -6.38 -12.02
N LYS A 194 0.40 -6.88 -13.26
CA LYS A 194 -0.11 -8.20 -13.65
C LYS A 194 0.81 -9.36 -13.23
N VAL A 195 1.17 -9.37 -11.94
CA VAL A 195 1.94 -10.42 -11.27
C VAL A 195 1.27 -10.66 -9.93
N GLN A 196 1.16 -11.93 -9.52
CA GLN A 196 0.72 -12.29 -8.18
C GLN A 196 1.84 -12.03 -7.19
N TYR A 197 1.55 -11.31 -6.11
CA TYR A 197 2.56 -10.92 -5.14
C TYR A 197 2.97 -12.09 -4.26
N PRO A 198 4.26 -12.19 -3.88
CA PRO A 198 4.73 -13.19 -2.92
C PRO A 198 3.87 -13.33 -1.67
N VAL A 199 3.48 -12.22 -1.03
CA VAL A 199 2.64 -12.26 0.19
C VAL A 199 1.26 -12.89 -0.05
N GLU A 200 0.71 -12.77 -1.26
CA GLU A 200 -0.61 -13.32 -1.60
C GLU A 200 -0.60 -14.84 -1.76
N LYS A 201 0.59 -15.40 -1.99
CA LYS A 201 0.87 -16.84 -2.12
C LYS A 201 1.36 -17.47 -0.81
N ALA A 202 1.65 -16.66 0.20
CA ALA A 202 2.12 -17.15 1.49
C ALA A 202 1.13 -18.14 2.09
N THR A 203 1.65 -19.20 2.70
CA THR A 203 0.86 -20.12 3.52
C THR A 203 0.23 -19.34 4.67
N THR A 204 -0.97 -19.71 5.09
CA THR A 204 -1.65 -19.06 6.21
C THR A 204 -2.20 -20.09 7.18
N GLU A 205 -2.14 -19.73 8.47
CA GLU A 205 -2.76 -20.52 9.53
C GLU A 205 -3.80 -19.67 10.24
N LYS A 206 -4.97 -20.26 10.46
CA LYS A 206 -6.10 -19.56 11.05
C LYS A 206 -5.87 -19.35 12.54
N LEU A 207 -5.92 -18.08 12.96
CA LEU A 207 -5.86 -17.69 14.37
C LEU A 207 -7.24 -17.77 15.02
N THR A 208 -8.25 -17.13 14.40
CA THR A 208 -9.61 -17.08 14.95
C THR A 208 -10.65 -16.69 13.88
N SER A 209 -11.93 -16.80 14.24
CA SER A 209 -13.03 -16.14 13.52
C SER A 209 -13.82 -15.30 14.51
N LEU A 210 -14.20 -14.10 14.09
CA LEU A 210 -14.98 -13.17 14.88
C LEU A 210 -16.49 -13.38 14.66
N GLY A 211 -17.32 -12.87 15.56
CA GLY A 211 -18.78 -13.03 15.50
C GLY A 211 -19.42 -12.44 14.25
N ASN A 212 -18.78 -11.43 13.62
CA ASN A 212 -19.23 -10.85 12.35
C ASN A 212 -18.78 -11.63 11.11
N GLY A 213 -18.15 -12.81 11.28
CA GLY A 213 -17.75 -13.70 10.20
C GLY A 213 -16.36 -13.42 9.61
N VAL A 214 -15.66 -12.38 10.06
CA VAL A 214 -14.27 -12.12 9.64
C VAL A 214 -13.35 -13.15 10.27
N SER A 215 -12.50 -13.77 9.46
CA SER A 215 -11.45 -14.68 9.91
C SER A 215 -10.09 -13.97 9.89
N ILE A 216 -9.28 -14.26 10.90
CA ILE A 216 -7.93 -13.74 11.05
C ILE A 216 -6.97 -14.91 10.96
N PHE A 217 -5.92 -14.73 10.17
CA PHE A 217 -4.84 -15.69 9.96
C PHE A 217 -3.50 -15.00 10.22
N HIS A 218 -2.48 -15.77 10.57
CA HIS A 218 -1.10 -15.31 10.43
C HIS A 218 -0.48 -15.88 9.16
N LEU A 219 0.50 -15.18 8.61
CA LEU A 219 1.32 -15.67 7.51
C LEU A 219 2.35 -16.69 8.02
N VAL A 220 2.51 -17.79 7.29
CA VAL A 220 3.50 -18.84 7.52
C VAL A 220 4.37 -18.93 6.28
N ASP A 221 5.65 -19.28 6.46
CA ASP A 221 6.62 -19.41 5.37
C ASP A 221 6.74 -18.14 4.51
N TYR A 222 6.70 -16.97 5.16
CA TYR A 222 6.96 -15.69 4.53
C TYR A 222 7.97 -14.90 5.38
N PRO A 223 8.94 -14.17 4.80
CA PRO A 223 10.01 -13.54 5.56
C PRO A 223 9.53 -12.40 6.48
N VAL A 224 8.28 -11.94 6.32
CA VAL A 224 7.66 -10.92 7.16
C VAL A 224 6.51 -11.55 7.92
N ASN A 225 6.54 -11.44 9.24
CA ASN A 225 5.40 -11.79 10.08
C ASN A 225 4.24 -10.83 9.82
N GLY A 226 3.03 -11.35 9.67
CA GLY A 226 1.87 -10.54 9.33
C GLY A 226 0.56 -11.26 9.52
N PHE A 227 -0.53 -10.50 9.41
CA PHE A 227 -1.89 -10.99 9.51
C PHE A 227 -2.59 -10.93 8.15
N LEU A 228 -3.42 -11.90 7.87
CA LEU A 228 -4.40 -11.88 6.78
C LEU A 228 -5.81 -11.81 7.39
N PHE A 229 -6.63 -10.91 6.86
CA PHE A 229 -8.04 -10.78 7.18
C PHE A 229 -8.86 -11.04 5.92
N GLU A 230 -9.88 -11.88 6.05
CA GLU A 230 -10.83 -12.20 4.98
C GLU A 230 -12.17 -12.68 5.56
N GLY A 231 -13.22 -12.71 4.73
CA GLY A 231 -14.57 -13.06 5.16
C GLY A 231 -15.37 -11.85 5.66
N GLY A 232 -16.30 -12.09 6.57
CA GLY A 232 -17.37 -11.13 6.92
C GLY A 232 -18.60 -11.29 6.02
N ALA A 233 -19.75 -10.75 6.46
CA ALA A 233 -20.97 -10.75 5.64
C ALA A 233 -20.94 -9.65 4.58
N SER A 234 -20.14 -8.61 4.80
CA SER A 234 -19.99 -7.43 3.95
C SER A 234 -18.54 -6.95 3.88
N LEU A 235 -18.23 -6.04 2.95
CA LEU A 235 -16.92 -5.39 2.86
C LEU A 235 -16.68 -4.51 4.11
N GLU A 236 -17.77 -3.95 4.64
CA GLU A 236 -17.85 -3.09 5.81
C GLU A 236 -17.46 -3.86 7.08
N ASP A 237 -17.87 -5.12 7.22
CA ASP A 237 -17.45 -5.98 8.33
C ASP A 237 -15.94 -6.19 8.34
N LEU A 238 -15.37 -6.52 7.18
CA LEU A 238 -13.93 -6.71 7.02
C LEU A 238 -13.17 -5.40 7.27
N SER A 239 -13.65 -4.30 6.66
CA SER A 239 -13.11 -2.95 6.84
C SER A 239 -13.12 -2.51 8.30
N TYR A 240 -14.22 -2.78 9.02
CA TYR A 240 -14.37 -2.46 10.42
C TYR A 240 -13.32 -3.18 11.28
N VAL A 241 -13.18 -4.49 11.12
CA VAL A 241 -12.19 -5.28 11.89
C VAL A 241 -10.78 -4.81 11.61
N VAL A 242 -10.40 -4.68 10.34
CA VAL A 242 -9.03 -4.28 9.97
C VAL A 242 -8.72 -2.87 10.46
N SER A 243 -9.64 -1.91 10.27
CA SER A 243 -9.43 -0.54 10.74
C SER A 243 -9.29 -0.46 12.27
N LYS A 244 -10.05 -1.27 13.03
CA LYS A 244 -9.88 -1.37 14.49
C LYS A 244 -8.49 -1.89 14.88
N VAL A 245 -7.98 -2.91 14.21
CA VAL A 245 -6.61 -3.41 14.47
C VAL A 245 -5.56 -2.36 14.09
N CYS A 246 -5.73 -1.66 12.97
CA CYS A 246 -4.83 -0.56 12.58
C CYS A 246 -4.83 0.57 13.63
N ILE A 247 -6.00 0.92 14.15
CA ILE A 247 -6.16 1.91 15.24
C ILE A 247 -5.44 1.45 16.51
N PHE A 248 -5.60 0.17 16.87
CA PHE A 248 -4.88 -0.40 18.00
C PHE A 248 -3.35 -0.31 17.82
N LEU A 249 -2.82 -0.64 16.63
CA LEU A 249 -1.38 -0.56 16.35
C LEU A 249 -0.85 0.88 16.45
N GLN A 250 -1.50 1.85 15.80
CA GLN A 250 -1.05 3.24 15.82
C GLN A 250 -1.14 3.88 17.21
N GLU A 251 -2.15 3.53 18.02
CA GLU A 251 -2.28 4.02 19.40
C GLU A 251 -1.21 3.44 20.34
N ASN A 252 -0.70 2.25 20.00
CA ASN A 252 0.42 1.61 20.70
C ASN A 252 1.78 1.91 20.04
N ASN A 253 1.86 2.92 19.17
CA ASN A 253 3.07 3.33 18.47
C ASN A 253 3.79 2.18 17.73
N ARG A 254 3.03 1.25 17.14
CA ARG A 254 3.56 0.14 16.34
C ARG A 254 3.46 0.50 14.86
N PRO A 255 4.59 0.66 14.14
CA PRO A 255 4.54 0.89 12.70
C PRO A 255 4.01 -0.32 11.94
N PHE A 256 3.25 -0.06 10.87
CA PHE A 256 2.65 -1.11 10.06
C PHE A 256 2.34 -0.66 8.64
N ASN A 257 2.06 -1.65 7.80
CA ASN A 257 1.71 -1.48 6.41
C ASN A 257 0.48 -2.34 6.10
N VAL A 258 -0.39 -1.88 5.19
CA VAL A 258 -1.60 -2.62 4.80
C VAL A 258 -1.65 -2.82 3.30
N LEU A 259 -1.85 -4.04 2.82
CA LEU A 259 -2.16 -4.35 1.43
C LEU A 259 -3.61 -4.83 1.33
N ILE A 260 -4.43 -4.09 0.61
CA ILE A 260 -5.77 -4.51 0.19
C ILE A 260 -5.63 -5.17 -1.18
N SER A 261 -5.98 -6.45 -1.24
CA SER A 261 -5.84 -7.32 -2.41
C SER A 261 -7.17 -7.96 -2.80
N GLU A 262 -7.19 -8.63 -3.95
CA GLU A 262 -8.32 -9.39 -4.49
C GLU A 262 -9.62 -8.56 -4.49
N SER A 263 -9.50 -7.30 -4.94
CA SER A 263 -10.62 -6.36 -5.00
C SER A 263 -11.31 -6.12 -3.65
N GLY A 264 -10.53 -6.07 -2.57
CA GLY A 264 -11.03 -5.81 -1.22
C GLY A 264 -11.45 -7.05 -0.43
N LYS A 265 -11.25 -8.26 -0.97
CA LYS A 265 -11.63 -9.51 -0.29
C LYS A 265 -10.60 -10.00 0.72
N ARG A 266 -9.33 -9.64 0.51
CA ARG A 266 -8.20 -10.03 1.37
C ARG A 266 -7.43 -8.79 1.77
N VAL A 267 -7.14 -8.68 3.05
CA VAL A 267 -6.33 -7.58 3.58
C VAL A 267 -5.17 -8.12 4.39
N PHE A 268 -3.96 -7.76 3.99
CA PHE A 268 -2.73 -8.11 4.67
C PHE A 268 -2.28 -6.94 5.53
N LEU A 269 -1.99 -7.20 6.79
CA LEU A 269 -1.46 -6.24 7.75
C LEU A 269 -0.08 -6.70 8.18
N LEU A 270 0.94 -5.90 7.88
CA LEU A 270 2.34 -6.24 8.08
C LEU A 270 2.97 -5.26 9.09
N PRO A 271 3.05 -5.62 10.38
CA PRO A 271 3.80 -4.86 11.38
C PRO A 271 5.30 -4.90 11.05
N GLN A 272 6.00 -3.79 11.29
CA GLN A 272 7.45 -3.72 11.07
C GLN A 272 8.15 -2.81 12.09
N CYS A 273 9.47 -2.95 12.19
CA CYS A 273 10.30 -2.14 13.09
C CYS A 273 11.62 -1.67 12.46
N TYR A 274 11.73 -1.67 11.12
CA TYR A 274 12.98 -1.32 10.46
C TYR A 274 13.45 0.11 10.77
N ALA A 275 12.56 1.09 10.72
CA ALA A 275 12.91 2.48 11.01
C ALA A 275 13.43 2.67 12.45
N GLU A 276 12.87 1.94 13.41
CA GLU A 276 13.37 1.90 14.79
C GLU A 276 14.75 1.24 14.86
N LYS A 277 14.96 0.11 14.19
CA LYS A 277 16.27 -0.56 14.08
C LYS A 277 17.33 0.37 13.49
N GLN A 278 16.99 1.16 12.46
CA GLN A 278 17.88 2.16 11.89
C GLN A 278 18.27 3.24 12.92
N LEU A 279 17.29 3.79 13.64
CA LEU A 279 17.54 4.81 14.68
C LEU A 279 18.40 4.29 15.83
N LEU A 280 18.25 3.02 16.19
CA LEU A 280 19.02 2.36 17.24
C LEU A 280 20.40 1.87 16.76
N GLY A 281 20.76 2.08 15.49
CA GLY A 281 22.01 1.57 14.91
C GLY A 281 22.09 0.04 14.85
N LYS A 282 20.93 -0.63 14.84
CA LYS A 282 20.80 -2.10 14.80
C LYS A 282 20.55 -2.64 13.39
N ALA A 283 20.30 -1.77 12.41
CA ALA A 283 20.17 -2.18 11.02
C ALA A 283 21.54 -2.54 10.42
N SER A 284 21.58 -3.60 9.63
CA SER A 284 22.78 -4.06 8.92
C SER A 284 23.25 -3.01 7.91
N GLN A 285 24.56 -2.74 7.91
CA GLN A 285 25.19 -1.81 6.97
C GLN A 285 24.95 -2.25 5.51
N GLU A 286 24.91 -3.56 5.25
CA GLU A 286 24.60 -4.14 3.94
C GLU A 286 23.27 -3.58 3.39
N PHE A 287 22.20 -3.61 4.18
CA PHE A 287 20.87 -3.16 3.74
C PHE A 287 20.70 -1.65 3.77
N LEU A 288 21.39 -0.95 4.68
CA LEU A 288 21.48 0.51 4.66
C LEU A 288 22.09 0.99 3.33
N ASP A 289 23.13 0.31 2.86
CA ASP A 289 23.82 0.64 1.62
C ASP A 289 22.93 0.37 0.40
N MET A 290 22.07 -0.65 0.43
CA MET A 290 21.08 -0.94 -0.63
C MET A 290 20.00 0.14 -0.77
N ARG A 291 19.77 0.96 0.27
CA ARG A 291 18.79 2.06 0.27
C ARG A 291 17.36 1.61 -0.04
N ILE A 292 17.01 0.37 0.26
CA ILE A 292 15.64 -0.12 0.11
C ILE A 292 14.83 0.36 1.32
N ASN A 293 13.65 0.90 1.06
CA ASN A 293 12.69 1.22 2.11
C ASN A 293 11.67 0.08 2.15
N PRO A 294 11.51 -0.66 3.26
CA PRO A 294 10.55 -1.74 3.34
C PRO A 294 9.13 -1.17 3.54
N ALA A 295 8.58 -0.46 2.54
CA ALA A 295 7.20 -0.02 2.57
C ALA A 295 6.28 -1.18 2.15
N ILE A 296 4.97 -0.92 2.04
CA ILE A 296 4.00 -1.99 1.76
C ILE A 296 4.34 -2.79 0.51
N TRP A 297 4.85 -2.14 -0.54
CA TRP A 297 5.15 -2.80 -1.80
C TRP A 297 6.32 -3.77 -1.66
N GLU A 298 7.41 -3.35 -1.02
CA GLU A 298 8.57 -4.19 -0.75
C GLU A 298 8.23 -5.34 0.20
N LEU A 299 7.50 -5.05 1.29
CA LEU A 299 7.05 -6.07 2.24
C LEU A 299 6.11 -7.09 1.61
N SER A 300 5.32 -6.68 0.62
CA SER A 300 4.40 -7.56 -0.11
C SER A 300 5.08 -8.34 -1.25
N GLY A 301 6.31 -7.96 -1.58
CA GLY A 301 7.19 -8.69 -2.49
C GLY A 301 7.41 -8.06 -3.87
N HIS A 302 7.12 -6.77 -4.03
CA HIS A 302 7.58 -5.95 -5.16
C HIS A 302 8.64 -4.94 -4.70
N LEU A 303 9.89 -5.22 -5.07
CA LEU A 303 11.08 -4.51 -4.64
C LEU A 303 11.43 -3.41 -5.63
N VAL A 304 11.43 -2.16 -5.16
CA VAL A 304 11.95 -1.03 -5.94
C VAL A 304 13.43 -0.83 -5.63
N LEU A 305 14.27 -1.26 -6.56
CA LEU A 305 15.72 -1.14 -6.48
C LEU A 305 16.16 0.15 -7.19
N LYS A 306 17.16 0.83 -6.63
CA LYS A 306 17.52 2.20 -7.06
C LYS A 306 18.90 2.29 -7.69
N ARG A 307 19.69 1.23 -7.57
CA ARG A 307 21.03 1.12 -8.14
C ARG A 307 21.07 -0.12 -9.03
N ARG A 308 21.66 0.02 -10.21
CA ARG A 308 21.93 -1.09 -11.13
C ARG A 308 22.57 -2.30 -10.42
N LYS A 309 23.59 -2.05 -9.61
CA LYS A 309 24.29 -3.08 -8.83
C LYS A 309 23.31 -3.94 -8.01
N ASP A 310 22.45 -3.31 -7.21
CA ASP A 310 21.51 -4.04 -6.35
C ASP A 310 20.50 -4.84 -7.18
N TYR A 311 20.11 -4.31 -8.34
CA TYR A 311 19.22 -5.00 -9.26
C TYR A 311 19.88 -6.21 -9.90
N ASP A 312 21.09 -6.06 -10.44
CA ASP A 312 21.81 -7.15 -11.11
C ASP A 312 22.14 -8.27 -10.13
N GLU A 313 22.57 -7.93 -8.91
CA GLU A 313 22.95 -8.86 -7.84
C GLU A 313 21.75 -9.34 -6.99
N ALA A 314 20.53 -8.84 -7.24
CA ALA A 314 19.34 -9.23 -6.48
C ALA A 314 19.09 -10.74 -6.55
N SER A 315 18.94 -11.36 -5.39
CA SER A 315 18.54 -12.75 -5.22
C SER A 315 17.45 -12.86 -4.17
N GLU A 316 16.60 -13.87 -4.30
CA GLU A 316 15.53 -14.11 -3.33
C GLU A 316 16.08 -14.30 -1.90
N ALA A 317 17.18 -15.05 -1.75
CA ALA A 317 17.83 -15.23 -0.46
C ALA A 317 18.25 -13.89 0.18
N ASN A 318 18.80 -12.96 -0.60
CA ASN A 318 19.18 -11.64 -0.09
C ASN A 318 17.96 -10.80 0.32
N ILE A 319 16.91 -10.82 -0.51
CA ILE A 319 15.66 -10.10 -0.23
C ILE A 319 14.96 -10.68 1.01
N CYS A 320 14.92 -11.99 1.19
CA CYS A 320 14.37 -12.61 2.41
C CYS A 320 15.11 -12.13 3.66
N ARG A 321 16.45 -12.10 3.65
CA ARG A 321 17.22 -11.58 4.80
C ARG A 321 16.89 -10.12 5.10
N PHE A 322 16.77 -9.28 4.08
CA PHE A 322 16.36 -7.88 4.25
C PHE A 322 14.96 -7.76 4.87
N LEU A 323 14.00 -8.53 4.37
CA LEU A 323 12.62 -8.50 4.85
C LEU A 323 12.50 -9.02 6.30
N VAL A 324 13.25 -10.07 6.66
CA VAL A 324 13.35 -10.54 8.05
C VAL A 324 13.94 -9.46 8.96
N GLU A 325 14.92 -8.69 8.49
CA GLU A 325 15.46 -7.57 9.24
C GLU A 325 14.45 -6.43 9.41
N ALA A 326 13.56 -6.20 8.45
CA ALA A 326 12.51 -5.20 8.57
C ALA A 326 11.38 -5.64 9.53
N ALA A 327 11.11 -6.93 9.61
CA ALA A 327 10.03 -7.52 10.38
C ALA A 327 10.26 -7.48 11.91
N LEU A 328 9.17 -7.66 12.64
CA LEU A 328 9.21 -7.98 14.08
C LEU A 328 9.87 -9.34 14.29
N SER A 329 10.59 -9.49 15.40
CA SER A 329 11.04 -10.82 15.83
C SER A 329 9.84 -11.71 16.16
N GLU A 330 10.05 -13.03 16.14
CA GLU A 330 9.00 -14.01 16.45
C GLU A 330 8.36 -13.75 17.82
N THR A 331 9.16 -13.49 18.85
CA THR A 331 8.66 -13.20 20.21
C THR A 331 7.85 -11.91 20.26
N GLU A 332 8.28 -10.86 19.56
CA GLU A 332 7.53 -9.59 19.50
C GLU A 332 6.21 -9.76 18.74
N PHE A 333 6.21 -10.56 17.66
CA PHE A 333 5.01 -10.84 16.89
C PHE A 333 4.00 -11.69 17.67
N GLN A 334 4.44 -12.72 18.38
CA GLN A 334 3.58 -13.54 19.24
C GLN A 334 2.93 -12.70 20.36
N GLU A 335 3.69 -11.80 20.98
CA GLU A 335 3.16 -10.89 21.98
C GLU A 335 2.16 -9.90 21.38
N LEU A 336 2.45 -9.39 20.18
CA LEU A 336 1.52 -8.53 19.45
C LEU A 336 0.22 -9.25 19.10
N ASN A 337 0.31 -10.49 18.61
CA ASN A 337 -0.82 -11.34 18.30
C ASN A 337 -1.71 -11.54 19.54
N ARG A 338 -1.11 -11.89 20.68
CA ARG A 338 -1.82 -12.04 21.96
C ARG A 338 -2.55 -10.76 22.37
N CYS A 339 -1.87 -9.61 22.31
CA CYS A 339 -2.45 -8.32 22.65
C CYS A 339 -3.57 -7.91 21.69
N MET A 340 -3.41 -8.15 20.39
CA MET A 340 -4.42 -7.87 19.37
C MET A 340 -5.68 -8.72 19.59
N LEU A 341 -5.53 -10.01 19.84
CA LEU A 341 -6.67 -10.90 20.08
C LEU A 341 -7.42 -10.52 21.37
N ASP A 342 -6.71 -10.19 22.45
CA ASP A 342 -7.31 -9.68 23.69
C ASP A 342 -8.00 -8.31 23.49
N PHE A 343 -7.49 -7.46 22.61
CA PHE A 343 -8.16 -6.22 22.24
C PHE A 343 -9.48 -6.50 21.48
N LEU A 344 -9.45 -7.41 20.50
CA LEU A 344 -10.61 -7.72 19.67
C LEU A 344 -11.76 -8.37 20.48
N THR A 345 -11.47 -9.22 21.47
CA THR A 345 -12.51 -9.83 22.34
C THR A 345 -13.22 -8.83 23.24
N ARG A 346 -12.67 -7.63 23.41
CA ARG A 346 -13.29 -6.55 24.21
C ARG A 346 -14.14 -5.62 23.36
N LEU A 347 -14.10 -5.73 22.04
CA LEU A 347 -14.91 -4.90 21.17
C LEU A 347 -16.36 -5.38 21.21
N PRO A 348 -17.33 -4.48 21.47
CA PRO A 348 -18.74 -4.84 21.39
C PRO A 348 -19.05 -5.34 19.97
N TRP A 349 -19.78 -6.46 19.86
CA TRP A 349 -20.32 -7.01 18.61
C TRP A 349 -19.30 -7.70 17.66
N LEU A 350 -18.08 -7.98 18.14
CA LEU A 350 -17.15 -8.96 17.53
C LEU A 350 -17.03 -10.19 18.43
#